data_AF-A0A7K6Z309-F1
#
_entry.id   AF-A0A7K6Z309-F1
#
_cell.length_a   1.000
_cell.length_b   1.000
_cell.length_c   1.000
_cell.angle_alpha   90.00
_cell.angle_beta   90.00
_cell.angle_gamma   90.00
#
_symmetry.space_group_name_H-M   'P 1'
#
loop_
_entity.id
_entity.type
_entity.pdbx_description
1 polymer ?
#
loop_
_entity_poly.entity_id
_entity_poly.type
_entity_poly.pdbx_seq_one_letter_code
_entity_poly.pdbx_strand_id
1 'polypeptide(L)'
;MVFYYYSNRSIPVGRFRDRARWRGDVSHWNGSIQLQNIQVNDSGTYACEMRLLQSSSIFKNHTVLHISPVGQRGRGTAHAQDAAAPGDTWFWPVIVGCCCVAVVLAFLAGLCLRKRSAANTALERTGNSSSKNKAE
;
A
#
# COMPACT_ATOMS: atom_id res chain seq x y z
N MET A 1 -8.69 -10.95 -26.71
CA MET A 1 -7.29 -11.39 -26.50
C MET A 1 -6.35 -10.35 -27.08
N VAL A 2 -5.24 -10.06 -26.40
CA VAL A 2 -4.29 -8.98 -26.78
C VAL A 2 -2.98 -9.54 -27.32
N PHE A 3 -2.44 -10.57 -26.64
CA PHE A 3 -1.08 -11.03 -26.86
C PHE A 3 -0.91 -12.46 -26.32
N TYR A 4 -0.12 -13.28 -27.01
CA TYR A 4 0.32 -14.59 -26.53
C TYR A 4 1.85 -14.63 -26.41
N TYR A 5 2.34 -15.31 -25.38
CA TYR A 5 3.74 -15.68 -25.24
C TYR A 5 3.86 -17.17 -24.97
N TYR A 6 4.56 -17.91 -25.84
CA TYR A 6 4.84 -19.33 -25.65
C TYR A 6 6.08 -19.75 -26.43
N SER A 7 6.83 -20.76 -25.95
CA SER A 7 8.02 -21.29 -26.65
C SER A 7 9.02 -20.20 -27.09
N ASN A 8 9.21 -19.19 -26.23
CA ASN A 8 10.03 -18.00 -26.52
C ASN A 8 9.60 -17.20 -27.77
N ARG A 9 8.30 -17.18 -28.07
CA ARG A 9 7.71 -16.42 -29.17
C ARG A 9 6.66 -15.45 -28.66
N SER A 10 6.71 -14.23 -29.18
CA SER A 10 5.78 -13.14 -28.93
C SER A 10 4.79 -13.03 -30.09
N ILE A 11 3.49 -13.17 -29.83
CA ILE A 11 2.46 -13.13 -30.86
C ILE A 11 1.37 -12.14 -30.46
N PRO A 12 1.39 -10.90 -31.00
CA PRO A 12 0.31 -9.95 -30.82
C PRO A 12 -0.90 -10.37 -31.65
N VAL A 13 -2.11 -10.24 -31.10
CA VAL A 13 -3.35 -10.78 -31.72
C VAL A 13 -4.53 -9.83 -31.61
N GLY A 14 -5.58 -10.13 -32.37
CA GLY A 14 -6.82 -9.35 -32.37
C GLY A 14 -6.62 -7.91 -32.80
N ARG A 15 -7.47 -7.01 -32.29
CA ARG A 15 -7.45 -5.56 -32.61
C ARG A 15 -6.21 -4.80 -32.14
N PHE A 16 -5.32 -5.47 -31.39
CA PHE A 16 -4.09 -4.89 -30.88
C PHE A 16 -2.84 -5.40 -31.60
N ARG A 17 -2.99 -6.22 -32.65
CA ARG A 17 -1.89 -6.85 -33.38
C ARG A 17 -0.77 -5.86 -33.75
N ASP A 18 -1.11 -4.65 -34.19
CA ASP A 18 -0.13 -3.66 -34.67
C ASP A 18 0.36 -2.71 -33.56
N ARG A 19 -0.20 -2.81 -32.36
CA ARG A 19 0.05 -1.89 -31.23
C ARG A 19 0.55 -2.58 -29.97
N ALA A 20 0.51 -3.91 -29.89
CA ALA A 20 1.02 -4.69 -28.77
C ALA A 20 2.46 -5.15 -29.03
N ARG A 21 3.36 -4.93 -28.06
CA ARG A 21 4.76 -5.36 -28.11
C ARG A 21 5.18 -6.04 -26.81
N TRP A 22 5.99 -7.09 -26.93
CA TRP A 22 6.66 -7.69 -25.78
C TRP A 22 7.72 -6.73 -25.21
N ARG A 23 7.73 -6.55 -23.89
CA ARG A 23 8.78 -5.82 -23.15
C ARG A 23 9.31 -6.60 -21.95
N GLY A 24 8.77 -7.79 -21.71
CA GLY A 24 9.14 -8.64 -20.61
C GLY A 24 10.48 -9.35 -20.82
N ASP A 25 10.88 -10.04 -19.77
CA ASP A 25 12.03 -10.90 -19.72
C ASP A 25 11.68 -12.11 -18.85
N VAL A 26 11.49 -13.26 -19.49
CA VAL A 26 11.03 -14.47 -18.80
C VAL A 26 12.11 -15.02 -17.86
N SER A 27 13.38 -14.80 -18.16
CA SER A 27 14.49 -15.20 -17.27
C SER A 27 14.44 -14.46 -15.92
N HIS A 28 13.80 -13.29 -15.88
CA HIS A 28 13.59 -12.48 -14.69
C HIS A 28 12.13 -12.44 -14.24
N TRP A 29 11.31 -13.42 -14.64
CA TRP A 29 9.89 -13.52 -14.28
C TRP A 29 9.05 -12.28 -14.68
N ASN A 30 9.50 -11.56 -15.71
CA ASN A 30 8.86 -10.34 -16.17
C ASN A 30 7.97 -10.63 -17.40
N GLY A 31 6.66 -10.56 -17.19
CA GLY A 31 5.62 -10.77 -18.21
C GLY A 31 5.14 -9.51 -18.95
N SER A 32 5.92 -8.42 -18.95
CA SER A 32 5.42 -7.10 -19.37
C SER A 32 5.10 -7.01 -20.87
N ILE A 33 3.93 -6.43 -21.17
CA ILE A 33 3.47 -6.12 -22.52
C ILE A 33 3.24 -4.61 -22.61
N GLN A 34 3.73 -3.99 -23.67
CA GLN A 34 3.48 -2.59 -23.99
C GLN A 34 2.36 -2.51 -25.03
N LEU A 35 1.34 -1.72 -24.72
CA LEU A 35 0.34 -1.28 -25.69
C LEU A 35 0.63 0.17 -26.11
N GLN A 36 0.72 0.39 -27.42
CA GLN A 36 1.05 1.70 -28.02
C GLN A 36 -0.19 2.36 -28.61
N ASN A 37 -0.13 3.68 -28.81
CA ASN A 37 -1.18 4.49 -29.44
C ASN A 37 -2.58 4.23 -28.88
N ILE A 38 -2.69 4.08 -27.56
CA ILE A 38 -3.92 3.75 -26.83
C ILE A 38 -5.01 4.80 -27.07
N GLN A 39 -6.24 4.35 -27.31
CA GLN A 39 -7.41 5.17 -27.62
C GLN A 39 -8.48 5.02 -26.53
N VAL A 40 -9.43 5.96 -26.42
CA VAL A 40 -10.51 5.90 -25.41
C VAL A 40 -11.29 4.58 -25.45
N ASN A 41 -11.51 4.02 -26.64
CA ASN A 41 -12.17 2.71 -26.87
C ASN A 41 -11.32 1.49 -26.43
N ASP A 42 -10.07 1.70 -26.02
CA ASP A 42 -9.22 0.69 -25.42
C ASP A 42 -9.47 0.57 -23.91
N SER A 43 -10.33 1.40 -23.32
CA SER A 43 -10.70 1.27 -21.91
C SER A 43 -11.40 -0.07 -21.63
N GLY A 44 -11.13 -0.65 -20.46
CA GLY A 44 -11.77 -1.88 -20.04
C GLY A 44 -10.91 -2.71 -19.07
N THR A 45 -11.39 -3.89 -18.74
CA THR A 45 -10.68 -4.85 -17.91
C THR A 45 -9.83 -5.78 -18.76
N TYR A 46 -8.53 -5.75 -18.52
CA TYR A 46 -7.54 -6.62 -19.15
C TYR A 46 -7.25 -7.79 -18.21
N ALA A 47 -7.28 -9.01 -18.75
CA ALA A 47 -6.93 -10.22 -18.02
C ALA A 47 -5.58 -10.75 -18.52
N CYS A 48 -4.69 -11.04 -17.59
CA CYS A 48 -3.47 -11.80 -17.84
C CYS A 48 -3.67 -13.23 -17.34
N GLU A 49 -3.40 -14.22 -18.20
CA GLU A 49 -3.43 -15.64 -17.84
C GLU A 49 -2.05 -16.25 -18.11
N MET A 50 -1.44 -16.80 -17.08
CA MET A 50 -0.15 -17.49 -17.16
C MET A 50 -0.35 -18.96 -16.82
N ARG A 51 0.15 -19.84 -17.69
CA ARG A 51 0.09 -21.29 -17.49
C ARG A 51 1.48 -21.84 -17.27
N LEU A 52 1.72 -22.44 -16.11
CA LEU A 52 2.96 -23.16 -15.83
C LEU A 52 2.77 -24.63 -16.21
N LEU A 53 3.45 -25.05 -17.28
CA LEU A 53 3.40 -26.43 -17.78
C LEU A 53 3.81 -27.45 -16.70
N GLN A 54 4.79 -27.09 -15.86
CA GLN A 54 5.35 -27.98 -14.84
C GLN A 54 4.37 -28.32 -13.71
N SER A 55 3.48 -27.40 -13.34
CA SER A 55 2.60 -27.54 -12.16
C SER A 55 1.12 -27.61 -12.54
N SER A 56 0.79 -27.65 -13.83
CA SER A 56 -0.59 -27.55 -14.34
C SER A 56 -1.39 -26.37 -13.77
N SER A 57 -0.68 -25.36 -13.24
CA SER A 57 -1.29 -24.23 -12.54
C SER A 57 -1.58 -23.10 -13.52
N ILE A 58 -2.72 -22.45 -13.33
CA ILE A 58 -3.14 -21.28 -14.10
C ILE A 58 -3.24 -20.10 -13.15
N PHE A 59 -2.43 -19.07 -13.40
CA PHE A 59 -2.45 -17.81 -12.66
C PHE A 59 -3.20 -16.76 -13.47
N LYS A 60 -4.17 -16.09 -12.84
CA LYS A 60 -4.98 -15.05 -13.47
C LYS A 60 -4.90 -13.76 -12.69
N ASN A 61 -4.69 -12.66 -13.39
CA ASN A 61 -4.73 -11.32 -12.80
C ASN A 61 -5.54 -10.39 -13.71
N HIS A 62 -6.18 -9.38 -13.12
CA HIS A 62 -7.01 -8.42 -13.83
C HIS A 62 -6.52 -7.00 -13.57
N THR A 63 -6.46 -6.19 -14.62
CA THR A 63 -6.09 -4.77 -14.55
C THR A 63 -7.14 -3.96 -15.28
N VAL A 64 -7.72 -2.96 -14.62
CA VAL A 64 -8.66 -2.04 -15.24
C VAL A 64 -7.89 -0.87 -15.83
N LEU A 65 -8.02 -0.66 -17.14
CA LEU A 65 -7.46 0.48 -17.85
C LEU A 65 -8.58 1.45 -18.19
N HIS A 66 -8.49 2.68 -17.69
CA HIS A 66 -9.41 3.76 -17.99
C HIS A 66 -8.67 4.88 -18.73
N ILE A 67 -9.16 5.25 -19.92
CA ILE A 67 -8.57 6.27 -20.76
C ILE A 67 -9.59 7.38 -20.96
N SER A 68 -9.30 8.54 -20.38
CA SER A 68 -10.10 9.74 -20.63
C SER A 68 -9.67 10.39 -21.93
N PRO A 69 -10.60 11.01 -22.69
CA PRO A 69 -10.24 11.94 -23.73
C PRO A 69 -9.33 13.03 -23.16
N VAL A 70 -8.37 13.50 -23.96
CA VAL A 70 -7.71 14.76 -23.65
C VAL A 70 -8.79 15.83 -23.67
N GLY A 71 -9.27 16.22 -22.50
CA GLY A 71 -10.01 17.45 -22.35
C GLY A 71 -9.12 18.55 -22.86
N GLN A 72 -9.62 19.37 -23.79
CA GLN A 72 -9.02 20.65 -24.12
C GLN A 72 -8.89 21.39 -22.78
N ARG A 73 -7.71 21.31 -22.15
CA ARG A 73 -7.42 21.99 -20.91
C ARG A 73 -7.65 23.44 -21.23
N GLY A 74 -8.77 23.95 -20.73
CA GLY A 74 -9.33 25.21 -21.15
C GLY A 74 -8.22 26.24 -21.17
N ARG A 75 -8.20 27.01 -22.25
CA ARG A 75 -7.79 28.40 -22.22
C ARG A 75 -8.60 29.06 -21.10
N GLY A 76 -8.09 28.95 -19.88
CA GLY A 76 -8.68 29.52 -18.69
C GLY A 76 -8.60 31.02 -18.86
N THR A 77 -9.71 31.61 -19.28
CA THR A 77 -10.03 32.99 -18.96
C THR A 77 -9.78 33.17 -17.48
N ALA A 78 -8.81 34.02 -17.16
CA ALA A 78 -8.68 34.62 -15.85
C ALA A 78 -10.04 35.22 -15.51
N HIS A 79 -10.78 34.57 -14.62
CA HIS A 79 -11.86 35.22 -13.93
C HIS A 79 -11.59 35.08 -12.43
N ALA A 80 -11.33 36.24 -11.86
CA ALA A 80 -11.09 36.50 -10.46
C ALA A 80 -12.08 35.75 -9.56
N GLN A 81 -11.56 35.13 -8.51
CA GLN A 81 -12.30 34.88 -7.28
C GLN A 81 -11.45 35.42 -6.14
N ASP A 82 -11.65 36.70 -5.86
CA ASP A 82 -11.36 37.28 -4.55
C ASP A 82 -12.42 36.81 -3.54
N ALA A 83 -11.93 36.63 -2.31
CA ALA A 83 -12.65 36.66 -1.04
C ALA A 83 -13.70 35.56 -0.74
N ALA A 84 -13.30 34.58 0.08
CA ALA A 84 -13.63 34.54 1.51
C ALA A 84 -13.15 33.21 2.13
N ALA A 85 -12.41 33.29 3.24
CA ALA A 85 -11.98 32.18 4.09
C ALA A 85 -13.16 31.60 4.92
N PRO A 86 -12.94 30.70 5.90
CA PRO A 86 -12.21 29.43 5.93
C PRO A 86 -13.16 28.28 6.39
N GLY A 87 -13.15 27.14 5.70
CA GLY A 87 -13.99 25.98 6.02
C GLY A 87 -13.16 24.76 6.38
N ASP A 88 -12.58 24.76 7.58
CA ASP A 88 -11.80 23.66 8.12
C ASP A 88 -12.70 22.46 8.41
N THR A 89 -12.83 21.54 7.46
CA THR A 89 -13.71 20.36 7.64
C THR A 89 -13.13 19.07 7.10
N TRP A 90 -11.80 18.87 7.16
CA TRP A 90 -11.17 17.63 6.71
C TRP A 90 -10.26 16.91 7.73
N PHE A 91 -9.99 17.46 8.93
CA PHE A 91 -8.97 16.90 9.84
C PHE A 91 -9.46 16.13 11.07
N TRP A 92 -10.76 15.82 11.18
CA TRP A 92 -11.31 15.14 12.36
C TRP A 92 -10.91 13.65 12.54
N PRO A 93 -10.64 12.82 11.51
CA PRO A 93 -10.32 11.41 11.74
C PRO A 93 -8.92 11.17 12.35
N VAL A 94 -7.96 12.05 12.03
CA VAL A 94 -6.56 11.88 12.46
C VAL A 94 -6.38 12.24 13.94
N ILE A 95 -7.15 13.21 14.44
CA ILE A 95 -7.07 13.69 15.83
C ILE A 95 -7.67 12.66 16.80
N VAL A 96 -8.82 12.06 16.46
CA VAL A 96 -9.47 11.04 17.31
C VAL A 96 -8.61 9.77 17.43
N GLY A 97 -7.98 9.32 16.34
CA GLY A 97 -7.09 8.15 16.37
C GLY A 97 -5.83 8.36 17.22
N CYS A 98 -5.23 9.56 17.17
CA CYS A 98 -4.02 9.86 17.91
C CYS A 98 -4.27 9.91 19.44
N CYS A 99 -5.42 10.43 19.86
CA CYS A 99 -5.82 10.47 21.27
C CYS A 99 -5.96 9.06 21.88
N CYS A 100 -6.52 8.10 21.13
CA CYS A 100 -6.67 6.72 21.62
C CYS A 100 -5.31 6.06 21.88
N VAL A 101 -4.33 6.25 20.99
CA VAL A 101 -2.98 5.67 21.14
C VAL A 101 -2.28 6.24 22.37
N ALA A 102 -2.34 7.57 22.57
CA ALA A 102 -1.72 8.21 23.72
C ALA A 102 -2.28 7.73 25.07
N VAL A 103 -3.61 7.56 25.18
CA VAL A 103 -4.26 7.09 26.41
C VAL A 103 -3.87 5.63 26.71
N VAL A 104 -3.85 4.76 25.71
CA VAL A 104 -3.43 3.35 25.88
C VAL A 104 -1.98 3.27 26.35
N LEU A 105 -1.07 4.02 25.73
CA LEU A 105 0.34 4.03 26.13
C LEU A 105 0.54 4.56 27.56
N ALA A 106 -0.18 5.61 27.96
CA ALA A 106 -0.12 6.14 29.32
C ALA A 106 -0.65 5.12 30.35
N PHE A 107 -1.74 4.42 30.04
CA PHE A 107 -2.30 3.38 30.91
C PHE A 107 -1.35 2.19 31.06
N LEU A 108 -0.75 1.71 29.96
CA LEU A 108 0.25 0.64 29.98
C LEU A 108 1.50 1.04 30.77
N ALA A 109 2.00 2.27 30.58
CA ALA A 109 3.13 2.79 31.35
C ALA A 109 2.80 2.88 32.85
N GLY A 110 1.61 3.37 33.21
CA GLY A 110 1.12 3.40 34.58
C GLY A 110 1.01 2.01 35.21
N LEU A 111 0.49 1.02 34.48
CA LEU A 111 0.43 -0.37 34.93
C LEU A 111 1.84 -0.97 35.11
N CYS A 112 2.75 -0.72 34.17
CA CYS A 112 4.14 -1.16 34.26
C CYS A 112 4.86 -0.55 35.47
N LEU A 113 4.64 0.73 35.76
CA LEU A 113 5.19 1.40 36.94
C LEU A 113 4.59 0.87 38.24
N ARG A 114 3.27 0.61 38.29
CA ARG A 114 2.62 -0.04 39.45
C ARG A 114 3.15 -1.45 39.68
N LYS A 115 3.31 -2.24 38.61
CA LYS A 115 3.83 -3.61 38.67
C LYS A 115 5.31 -3.64 39.09
N ARG A 116 6.12 -2.68 38.59
CA ARG A 116 7.51 -2.49 39.01
C ARG A 116 7.60 -2.02 40.47
N SER A 117 6.69 -1.17 40.94
CA SER A 117 6.62 -0.76 42.35
C SER A 117 6.31 -1.94 43.28
N ALA A 118 5.38 -2.82 42.91
CA ALA A 118 5.08 -4.05 43.66
C ALA A 118 6.27 -5.03 43.68
N ALA A 119 7.00 -5.16 42.56
CA ALA A 119 8.21 -5.98 42.49
C ALA A 119 9.39 -5.38 43.28
N ASN A 120 9.55 -4.05 43.24
CA ASN A 120 10.61 -3.34 43.95
C ASN A 120 10.36 -3.32 45.48
N THR A 121 9.11 -3.20 45.94
CA THR A 121 8.77 -3.30 47.38
C THR A 121 8.95 -4.71 47.93
N ALA A 122 8.81 -5.75 47.10
CA ALA A 122 9.15 -7.12 47.49
C ALA A 122 10.68 -7.35 47.59
N LEU A 123 11.47 -6.70 46.73
CA LEU A 123 12.94 -6.79 46.74
C LEU A 123 13.56 -6.00 47.91
N GLU A 124 13.06 -4.81 48.22
CA GLU A 124 13.49 -4.01 49.39
C GLU A 124 13.25 -4.73 50.72
N ARG A 125 12.15 -5.49 50.85
CA ARG A 125 11.89 -6.32 52.04
C ARG A 125 12.93 -7.43 52.24
N THR A 126 13.55 -7.91 51.16
CA THR A 126 14.63 -8.92 51.22
C THR A 126 15.99 -8.29 51.53
N GLY A 127 16.25 -7.05 51.09
CA GLY A 127 17.51 -6.35 51.33
C GLY A 127 17.74 -5.91 52.78
N ASN A 128 16.69 -5.50 53.50
CA ASN A 128 16.83 -4.94 54.85
C ASN A 128 17.00 -6.00 55.98
N SER A 129 16.85 -7.30 55.66
CA SER A 129 17.06 -8.39 56.62
C SER A 129 18.51 -8.84 56.75
N SER A 130 19.39 -8.45 55.82
CA SER A 130 20.76 -8.99 55.74
C SER A 130 21.83 -8.09 56.39
N SER A 131 21.46 -6.89 56.85
CA SER A 131 22.40 -5.95 57.48
C SER A 131 22.08 -5.79 58.97
N LYS A 132 22.12 -6.89 59.73
CA LYS A 132 22.13 -6.81 61.20
C LYS A 132 22.83 -8.00 61.85
N ASN A 133 24.08 -8.25 61.46
CA ASN A 133 24.98 -9.17 62.16
C ASN A 133 26.45 -8.93 61.77
N LYS A 134 27.04 -7.79 62.19
CA LYS A 134 28.47 -7.68 62.48
C LYS A 134 28.84 -6.35 63.15
N ALA A 135 29.10 -6.40 64.46
CA ALA A 135 29.99 -5.56 65.28
C ALA A 135 29.68 -5.90 66.74
N GLU A 136 30.40 -6.88 67.29
CA GLU A 136 31.30 -6.76 68.45
C GLU A 136 30.62 -7.19 69.77
#